data_AF-A0A420DKF9-F1
#
_entry.id   AF-A0A420DKF9-F1
#
_cell.length_a   1.000
_cell.length_b   1.000
_cell.length_c   1.000
_cell.angle_alpha   90.00
_cell.angle_beta   90.00
_cell.angle_gamma   90.00
#
_symmetry.space_group_name_H-M   'P 1'
#
loop_
_entity.id
_entity.type
_entity.pdbx_description
1 polymer ?
#
loop_
_entity_poly.entity_id
_entity_poly.type
_entity_poly.pdbx_seq_one_letter_code
_entity_poly.pdbx_strand_id
1 'polypeptide(L)' 'MLTRRLVAALTLAVLAGMLALDLRMSQPLDPFRTPAVLALGSGQAGAGAHCAALPTSN' A
#
# COMPACT_ATOMS: atom_id res chain seq x y z
N MET A 1 -31.28 -3.89 -22.49
CA MET A 1 -29.82 -4.05 -22.67
C MET A 1 -29.13 -3.01 -21.83
N LEU A 2 -28.31 -3.42 -20.85
CA LEU A 2 -27.51 -2.47 -20.08
C LEU A 2 -26.49 -1.84 -21.03
N THR A 3 -26.51 -0.52 -21.19
CA THR A 3 -25.58 0.15 -22.11
C THR A 3 -24.16 -0.02 -21.57
N ARG A 4 -23.18 -0.32 -22.44
CA ARG A 4 -21.77 -0.49 -22.05
C ARG A 4 -21.24 0.69 -21.21
N ARG A 5 -21.76 1.89 -21.46
CA ARG A 5 -21.46 3.11 -20.71
C ARG A 5 -21.91 3.05 -19.26
N LEU A 6 -23.06 2.46 -18.98
CA LEU A 6 -23.59 2.33 -17.63
C LEU A 6 -22.77 1.32 -16.81
N VAL A 7 -22.37 0.19 -17.43
CA VAL A 7 -21.44 -0.76 -16.80
C VAL A 7 -20.11 -0.09 -16.48
N ALA A 8 -19.52 0.63 -17.44
CA ALA A 8 -18.26 1.35 -17.23
C ALA A 8 -18.35 2.38 -16.09
N ALA A 9 -19.45 3.15 -16.05
CA ALA A 9 -19.68 4.12 -14.98
C ALA A 9 -19.79 3.46 -13.60
N LEU A 10 -20.54 2.36 -13.50
CA LEU A 10 -20.65 1.60 -12.25
C LEU A 10 -19.31 1.02 -11.82
N THR A 11 -18.53 0.45 -12.74
CA THR A 11 -17.20 -0.07 -12.40
C THR A 11 -16.27 1.01 -11.87
N LEU A 12 -16.28 2.20 -12.49
CA LEU A 12 -15.47 3.32 -12.02
C LEU A 12 -15.94 3.83 -10.66
N ALA A 13 -17.26 3.90 -10.43
CA ALA A 13 -17.81 4.31 -9.15
C ALA A 13 -17.42 3.35 -8.02
N VAL A 14 -17.47 2.04 -8.27
CA VAL A 14 -17.05 1.02 -7.29
C VAL A 14 -15.55 1.14 -6.99
N LEU A 15 -14.70 1.26 -8.01
CA LEU A 15 -13.25 1.43 -7.80
C LEU A 15 -12.93 2.70 -7.01
N ALA A 16 -13.55 3.83 -7.37
CA ALA A 16 -13.38 5.08 -6.66
C ALA A 16 -13.81 4.97 -5.18
N GLY A 17 -14.94 4.30 -4.93
CA GLY A 17 -15.41 4.04 -3.56
C GLY A 17 -14.44 3.17 -2.76
N MET A 18 -13.90 2.12 -3.38
CA MET A 18 -12.93 1.22 -2.75
C MET A 18 -11.63 1.96 -2.39
N LEU A 19 -11.10 2.79 -3.29
CA LEU A 19 -9.92 3.62 -3.04
C LEU A 19 -10.17 4.65 -1.94
N ALA A 20 -11.34 5.30 -1.93
CA ALA A 20 -11.66 6.28 -0.90
C ALA A 20 -11.74 5.63 0.50
N LEU A 21 -12.30 4.43 0.59
CA LEU A 21 -12.33 3.66 1.84
C LEU A 21 -10.93 3.23 2.27
N ASP A 22 -10.12 2.71 1.34
CA ASP A 22 -8.73 2.32 1.60
C ASP A 22 -7.91 3.49 2.15
N LEU A 23 -7.98 4.67 1.51
CA LEU A 23 -7.27 5.87 1.96
C LEU A 23 -7.74 6.39 3.33
N ARG A 24 -9.02 6.17 3.68
CA ARG A 24 -9.58 6.60 4.97
C ARG A 24 -9.22 5.66 6.10
N MET A 25 -9.09 4.37 5.81
CA MET A 25 -8.89 3.33 6.83
C MET A 25 -7.42 2.94 6.98
N SER A 26 -6.60 3.13 5.95
CA SER A 26 -5.17 2.81 5.98
C SER A 26 -4.42 3.74 6.94
N GLN A 27 -3.54 3.13 7.74
CA GLN A 27 -2.57 3.86 8.55
C GLN A 27 -1.47 4.44 7.65
N PRO A 28 -0.77 5.51 8.09
CA PRO A 28 0.44 5.96 7.42
C PRO A 28 1.44 4.81 7.30
N LEU A 29 2.07 4.69 6.14
CA LEU A 29 3.09 3.66 5.91
C LEU A 29 4.26 3.88 6.89
N ASP A 30 4.59 2.87 7.68
CA ASP A 30 5.77 2.88 8.55
C ASP A 30 6.94 2.20 7.81
N PRO A 31 7.92 2.96 7.27
CA PRO A 31 9.00 2.38 6.47
C PRO A 31 9.89 1.41 7.27
N PHE A 32 9.86 1.46 8.60
CA PHE A 32 10.66 0.59 9.48
C PHE A 32 9.93 -0.70 9.85
N ARG A 33 8.60 -0.73 9.72
CA ARG A 33 7.79 -1.94 9.94
C ARG A 33 7.29 -2.59 8.66
N THR A 34 7.32 -1.88 7.53
CA THR A 34 6.81 -2.42 6.28
C THR A 34 7.85 -3.36 5.64
N PRO A 35 7.49 -4.61 5.32
CA PRO A 35 8.36 -5.47 4.51
C PRO A 35 8.61 -4.84 3.12
N ALA A 36 9.69 -5.27 2.47
CA ALA A 36 10.02 -4.95 1.09
C ALA A 36 8.80 -4.94 0.17
N VAL A 37 8.50 -3.82 -0.50
CA VAL A 37 7.46 -3.80 -1.56
C VAL A 37 7.90 -4.69 -2.74
N LEU A 38 9.23 -4.82 -2.95
CA LEU A 38 9.84 -5.68 -3.96
C LEU A 38 11.04 -6.41 -3.34
N ALA A 39 10.84 -7.67 -2.92
CA ALA A 39 11.94 -8.55 -2.52
C ALA A 39 12.49 -9.26 -3.76
N LEU A 40 13.46 -8.64 -4.44
CA LEU A 40 14.11 -9.15 -5.66
C LEU A 40 15.00 -10.41 -5.43
N GLY A 41 14.64 -11.25 -4.47
CA GLY A 41 15.23 -12.58 -4.29
C GLY A 41 16.51 -12.65 -3.46
N SER A 42 16.97 -11.57 -2.82
CA SER A 42 18.13 -11.61 -1.91
C SER A 42 17.78 -11.84 -0.43
N GLY A 43 16.50 -12.07 -0.12
CA GLY A 43 16.03 -12.25 1.26
C GLY A 43 16.06 -10.94 2.02
N GLN A 44 15.30 -9.94 1.57
CA GLN A 44 15.25 -8.64 2.25
C GLN A 44 14.86 -8.84 3.73
N ALA A 45 15.84 -8.74 4.61
CA ALA A 45 15.64 -8.78 6.04
C ALA A 45 14.90 -7.49 6.43
N GLY A 46 13.62 -7.63 6.78
CA GLY A 46 12.81 -6.57 7.38
C GLY A 46 13.29 -6.11 8.77
N ALA A 47 14.46 -6.57 9.23
CA ALA A 47 15.15 -6.11 10.42
C ALA A 47 16.62 -6.59 10.37
N GLY A 48 17.62 -5.71 10.60
CA GLY A 48 18.93 -6.17 11.11
C GLY A 48 20.23 -5.70 10.43
N ALA A 49 20.22 -4.89 9.37
CA ALA A 49 21.48 -4.29 8.91
C ALA A 49 21.91 -3.16 9.86
N HIS A 50 23.21 -3.07 10.19
CA HIS A 50 23.74 -2.07 11.14
C HIS A 50 23.43 -0.61 10.73
N CYS A 51 23.21 -0.35 9.44
CA CYS A 51 22.82 0.97 8.90
C CYS A 51 21.30 1.22 8.85
N ALA A 52 20.46 0.23 9.24
CA ALA A 52 19.00 0.32 9.22
C ALA A 52 18.39 0.52 10.63
N ALA A 53 19.21 0.67 11.66
CA ALA A 53 18.76 0.98 13.00
C ALA A 53 18.19 2.41 13.06
N LEU A 54 17.06 2.59 13.77
CA LEU A 54 16.51 3.93 13.99
C LEU A 54 17.56 4.79 14.72
N PRO A 55 17.79 6.04 14.29
CA PRO A 55 18.64 6.96 15.05
C PRO A 55 18.01 7.18 16.43
N THR A 56 18.68 6.72 17.49
CA THR A 56 18.26 6.97 18.86
C THR A 56 18.59 8.43 19.20
N SER A 57 17.59 9.31 19.21
CA SER A 57 17.74 10.66 19.76
C SER A 57 17.72 10.59 21.29
N ASN A 58 18.88 10.76 21.92
CA ASN A 58 18.98 11.17 23.31
C ASN A 58 18.97 12.70 23.38
#